data_AF-A0A0J6BEU7-F1
#
_entry.id   AF-A0A0J6BEU7-F1
#
_cell.length_a   1.000
_cell.length_b   1.000
_cell.length_c   1.000
_cell.angle_alpha   90.00
_cell.angle_beta   90.00
_cell.angle_gamma   90.00
#
_symmetry.space_group_name_H-M   'P 1'
#
loop_
_entity.id
_entity.type
_entity.pdbx_description
1 polymer ?
#
loop_
_entity_poly.entity_id
_entity_poly.type
_entity_poly.pdbx_seq_one_letter_code
_entity_poly.pdbx_strand_id
1 'polypeptide(L)'
;MPAWQRLLAQVLGQADGGRGLIWLHHPVQGPLCARFLGHLERVLGRPGLPLAAQQESVALPPQLAAAAVLAPLTLAPSRLTESLNMGSAAPSVEVLPPLLDLPTVHEFLLASLEALP
;
A
#
# COMPACT_ATOMS: atom_id res chain seq x y z
N MET A 1 16.17 8.83 6.86
CA MET A 1 14.88 8.38 6.30
C MET A 1 13.75 9.22 6.91
N PRO A 2 12.90 9.89 6.10
CA PRO A 2 11.71 10.58 6.57
C PRO A 2 10.90 9.76 7.60
N ALA A 3 10.29 10.43 8.58
CA ALA A 3 9.55 9.76 9.65
C ALA A 3 8.39 8.91 9.13
N TRP A 4 7.63 9.42 8.16
CA TRP A 4 6.52 8.70 7.54
C TRP A 4 6.98 7.39 6.85
N GLN A 5 8.18 7.36 6.26
CA GLN A 5 8.73 6.14 5.64
C GLN A 5 9.06 5.07 6.68
N ARG A 6 9.58 5.48 7.86
CA ARG A 6 9.86 4.56 8.97
C ARG A 6 8.57 3.95 9.51
N LEU A 7 7.57 4.79 9.72
CA LEU A 7 6.25 4.36 10.14
C LEU A 7 5.66 3.36 9.14
N LEU A 8 5.66 3.69 7.85
CA LEU A 8 5.11 2.82 6.82
C LEU A 8 5.82 1.46 6.78
N ALA A 9 7.16 1.46 6.85
CA ALA A 9 7.95 0.23 6.89
C ALA A 9 7.63 -0.63 8.12
N GLN A 10 7.38 -0.01 9.28
CA GLN A 10 6.99 -0.71 10.51
C GLN A 10 5.59 -1.33 10.38
N VAL A 11 4.61 -0.53 9.95
CA VAL A 11 3.20 -0.96 9.80
C VAL A 11 3.10 -2.12 8.81
N LEU A 12 3.71 -1.98 7.63
CA LEU A 12 3.76 -3.06 6.64
C LEU A 12 4.59 -4.26 7.14
N GLY A 13 5.63 -4.00 7.93
CA GLY A 13 6.41 -4.99 8.66
C GLY A 13 5.58 -5.93 9.49
N GLN A 14 4.72 -5.35 10.32
CA GLN A 14 3.83 -6.08 11.22
C GLN A 14 2.74 -6.82 10.46
N ALA A 15 2.15 -6.20 9.44
CA ALA A 15 1.07 -6.79 8.66
C ALA A 15 1.52 -7.97 7.76
N ASP A 16 2.71 -7.87 7.18
CA ASP A 16 3.29 -8.92 6.34
C ASP A 16 3.48 -10.22 7.12
N GLY A 17 4.11 -10.16 8.31
CA GLY A 17 4.36 -11.35 9.14
C GLY A 17 5.15 -12.45 8.40
N GLY A 18 5.86 -12.11 7.32
CA GLY A 18 6.56 -13.05 6.44
C GLY A 18 5.68 -13.76 5.40
N ARG A 19 4.42 -13.36 5.24
CA ARG A 19 3.45 -14.00 4.35
C ARG A 19 3.56 -13.56 2.88
N GLY A 20 4.37 -12.53 2.60
CA GLY A 20 4.55 -12.01 1.25
C GLY A 20 3.54 -10.89 0.97
N LEU A 21 3.82 -9.72 1.55
CA LEU A 21 3.06 -8.49 1.33
C LEU A 21 3.49 -7.78 0.05
N ILE A 22 2.50 -7.32 -0.72
CA ILE A 22 2.70 -6.37 -1.82
C ILE A 22 1.94 -5.09 -1.51
N TRP A 23 2.61 -3.95 -1.64
CA TRP A 23 1.95 -2.65 -1.52
C TRP A 23 1.48 -2.14 -2.87
N LEU A 24 0.27 -1.59 -2.90
CA LEU A 24 -0.38 -1.12 -4.11
C LEU A 24 -0.33 0.40 -4.14
N HIS A 25 -0.04 0.96 -5.31
CA HIS A 25 0.00 2.41 -5.49
C HIS A 25 -0.70 2.83 -6.78
N HIS A 26 -1.08 4.10 -6.83
CA HIS A 26 -1.60 4.69 -8.04
C HIS A 26 -0.52 4.68 -9.15
N PRO A 27 -0.85 4.35 -10.41
CA PRO A 27 0.09 4.42 -11.50
C PRO A 27 0.67 5.82 -11.65
N VAL A 28 1.99 5.92 -11.58
CA VAL A 28 2.73 7.17 -11.78
C VAL A 28 3.82 6.96 -12.82
N GLN A 29 4.11 7.97 -13.63
CA GLN A 29 5.01 7.86 -14.77
C GLN A 29 6.17 8.87 -14.68
N GLY A 30 7.24 8.57 -15.42
CA GLY A 30 8.41 9.43 -15.52
C GLY A 30 9.58 9.03 -14.62
N PRO A 31 10.78 9.56 -14.91
CA PRO A 31 12.02 9.09 -14.31
C PRO A 31 12.11 9.36 -12.80
N LEU A 32 11.54 10.48 -12.33
CA LEU A 32 11.51 10.80 -10.90
C LEU A 32 10.62 9.84 -10.13
N CYS A 33 9.44 9.54 -10.67
CA CYS A 33 8.51 8.57 -10.07
C CYS A 33 9.15 7.18 -9.99
N ALA A 34 9.78 6.71 -11.07
CA ALA A 34 10.49 5.42 -11.08
C ALA A 34 11.61 5.36 -10.02
N ARG A 35 12.43 6.43 -9.91
CA ARG A 35 13.48 6.52 -8.88
C ARG A 35 12.91 6.53 -7.47
N PHE A 36 11.80 7.23 -7.26
CA PHE A 36 11.14 7.31 -5.96
C PHE A 36 10.53 5.95 -5.57
N LEU A 37 9.83 5.27 -6.49
CA LEU A 37 9.27 3.94 -6.24
C LEU A 37 10.37 2.92 -5.93
N GLY A 38 11.47 2.89 -6.70
CA GLY A 38 12.59 1.99 -6.41
C GLY A 38 13.36 2.35 -5.12
N HIS A 39 13.28 3.60 -4.65
CA HIS A 39 13.73 3.95 -3.31
C HIS A 39 12.76 3.43 -2.24
N LEU A 40 11.46 3.59 -2.46
CA LEU A 40 10.42 3.16 -1.54
C LEU A 40 10.43 1.64 -1.36
N GLU A 41 10.58 0.86 -2.43
CA GLU A 41 10.73 -0.61 -2.36
C GLU A 41 11.89 -1.04 -1.46
N ARG A 42 13.06 -0.39 -1.61
CA ARG A 42 14.23 -0.66 -0.74
C ARG A 42 14.01 -0.27 0.71
N VAL A 43 13.26 0.80 0.94
CA VAL A 43 12.93 1.29 2.29
C VAL A 43 11.91 0.39 2.98
N LEU A 44 10.87 -0.04 2.26
CA LEU A 44 9.79 -0.86 2.79
C LEU A 44 10.14 -2.35 2.82
N GLY A 45 11.20 -2.75 2.11
CA GLY A 45 11.68 -4.13 1.99
C GLY A 45 10.72 -5.05 1.23
N ARG A 46 9.77 -4.47 0.48
CA ARG A 46 8.63 -5.16 -0.16
C ARG A 46 8.40 -4.57 -1.55
N PRO A 47 7.98 -5.40 -2.52
CA PRO A 47 7.73 -4.92 -3.88
C PRO A 47 6.47 -4.04 -3.90
N GLY A 48 6.51 -3.01 -4.75
CA GLY A 48 5.36 -2.16 -5.04
C GLY A 48 4.77 -2.50 -6.39
N LEU A 49 3.44 -2.53 -6.47
CA LEU A 49 2.77 -2.71 -7.75
C LEU A 49 1.80 -1.55 -8.07
N PRO A 50 1.88 -1.00 -9.29
CA PRO A 50 0.90 -0.03 -9.76
C PRO A 50 -0.43 -0.76 -10.00
N LEU A 51 -1.53 -0.21 -9.50
CA LEU A 51 -2.86 -0.72 -9.76
C LEU A 51 -3.81 0.43 -10.11
N ALA A 52 -4.36 0.40 -11.32
CA ALA A 52 -5.27 1.44 -11.78
C ALA A 52 -6.70 1.17 -11.29
N ALA A 53 -7.38 2.20 -10.78
CA ALA A 53 -8.76 2.10 -10.29
C ALA A 53 -9.79 1.69 -11.35
N GLN A 54 -9.44 1.73 -12.64
CA GLN A 54 -10.31 1.37 -13.77
C GLN A 54 -10.13 -0.07 -14.26
N GLN A 55 -9.27 -0.87 -13.63
CA GLN A 55 -9.15 -2.30 -13.95
C GLN A 55 -10.26 -3.09 -13.27
N GLU A 56 -11.50 -2.91 -13.72
CA GLU A 56 -12.70 -3.59 -13.20
C GLU A 56 -12.75 -5.11 -13.53
N SER A 57 -11.79 -5.65 -14.30
CA SER A 57 -11.84 -7.06 -14.70
C SER A 57 -10.49 -7.66 -15.13
N VAL A 58 -9.39 -6.93 -15.03
CA VAL A 58 -8.10 -7.45 -15.50
C VAL A 58 -7.50 -8.30 -14.40
N ALA A 59 -7.37 -9.60 -14.68
CA ALA A 59 -6.68 -10.57 -13.85
C ALA A 59 -5.50 -9.92 -13.12
N LEU A 60 -5.52 -10.02 -11.79
CA LEU A 60 -4.44 -9.52 -10.95
C LEU A 60 -3.10 -10.03 -11.53
N PRO A 61 -2.08 -9.17 -11.68
CA PRO A 61 -0.77 -9.63 -12.12
C PRO A 61 -0.35 -10.88 -11.33
N PRO A 62 0.31 -11.86 -11.96
CA PRO A 62 0.66 -13.14 -11.32
C PRO A 62 1.49 -12.96 -10.03
N GLN A 63 2.18 -11.82 -9.91
CA GLN A 63 2.88 -11.39 -8.70
C GLN A 63 1.92 -11.16 -7.50
N LEU A 64 0.74 -10.59 -7.74
CA LEU A 64 -0.32 -10.41 -6.74
C LEU A 64 -1.02 -11.73 -6.40
N ALA A 65 -1.10 -12.68 -7.35
CA ALA A 65 -1.68 -13.99 -7.09
C ALA A 65 -0.83 -14.82 -6.10
N ALA A 66 0.45 -14.51 -5.96
CA ALA A 66 1.36 -15.13 -4.99
C ALA A 66 1.41 -14.40 -3.64
N ALA A 67 0.82 -13.21 -3.53
CA ALA A 67 0.83 -12.41 -2.32
C ALA A 67 -0.29 -12.88 -1.38
N ALA A 68 0.04 -13.09 -0.10
CA ALA A 68 -0.97 -13.37 0.91
C ALA A 68 -1.62 -12.08 1.45
N VAL A 69 -0.94 -10.94 1.32
CA VAL A 69 -1.37 -9.65 1.85
C VAL A 69 -1.19 -8.55 0.81
N LEU A 70 -2.24 -7.78 0.56
CA LEU A 70 -2.21 -6.58 -0.26
C LEU A 70 -2.38 -5.35 0.62
N ALA A 71 -1.49 -4.37 0.45
CA ALA A 71 -1.53 -3.12 1.20
C ALA A 71 -1.78 -1.92 0.27
N PRO A 72 -3.04 -1.51 0.08
CA PRO A 72 -3.34 -0.29 -0.65
C PRO A 72 -2.74 0.93 0.07
N LEU A 73 -1.77 1.60 -0.55
CA LEU A 73 -1.21 2.84 -0.02
C LEU A 73 -2.09 4.04 -0.40
N THR A 74 -3.38 3.93 -0.10
CA THR A 74 -4.37 5.01 -0.24
C THR A 74 -4.62 5.61 1.13
N LEU A 75 -4.75 6.94 1.21
CA LEU A 75 -5.04 7.60 2.49
C LEU A 75 -6.45 7.23 2.99
N ALA A 76 -7.43 7.25 2.12
CA ALA A 76 -8.84 6.97 2.41
C ALA A 76 -9.37 5.84 1.53
N PRO A 77 -10.57 5.31 1.82
CA PRO A 77 -11.27 4.41 0.90
C PRO A 77 -11.34 4.98 -0.51
N SER A 78 -11.12 4.11 -1.48
CA SER A 78 -11.17 4.43 -2.91
C SER A 78 -11.90 3.32 -3.67
N ARG A 79 -12.32 3.61 -4.91
CA ARG A 79 -12.90 2.58 -5.79
C ARG A 79 -12.01 1.35 -5.92
N LEU A 80 -10.68 1.55 -5.90
CA LEU A 80 -9.71 0.46 -5.92
C LEU A 80 -9.82 -0.45 -4.70
N THR A 81 -9.87 0.12 -3.49
CA THR A 81 -10.00 -0.68 -2.26
C THR A 81 -11.35 -1.36 -2.15
N GLU A 82 -12.41 -0.71 -2.65
CA GLU A 82 -13.75 -1.31 -2.75
C GLU A 82 -13.74 -2.51 -3.69
N SER A 83 -13.16 -2.39 -4.90
CA SER A 83 -13.05 -3.50 -5.85
C SER A 83 -12.27 -4.68 -5.27
N LEU A 84 -11.17 -4.44 -4.57
CA LEU A 84 -10.36 -5.49 -3.94
C LEU A 84 -11.17 -6.24 -2.87
N ASN A 85 -11.90 -5.52 -2.02
CA ASN A 85 -12.75 -6.10 -0.98
C ASN A 85 -13.97 -6.84 -1.55
N MET A 86 -14.49 -6.42 -2.70
CA MET A 86 -15.62 -7.04 -3.39
C MET A 86 -15.24 -8.32 -4.17
N GLY A 87 -14.02 -8.84 -4.00
CA GLY A 87 -13.62 -10.15 -4.53
C GLY A 87 -12.87 -10.13 -5.86
N SER A 88 -12.32 -8.98 -6.27
CA SER A 88 -11.32 -8.97 -7.36
C SER A 88 -9.95 -9.53 -6.91
N ALA A 89 -9.74 -9.67 -5.59
CA ALA A 89 -8.66 -10.46 -5.01
C ALA A 89 -9.04 -11.94 -4.86
N ALA A 90 -8.04 -12.83 -4.92
CA ALA A 90 -8.26 -14.25 -4.64
C ALA A 90 -8.78 -14.42 -3.19
N PRO A 91 -9.67 -15.39 -2.91
CA PRO A 91 -10.39 -15.48 -1.64
C PRO A 91 -9.50 -15.70 -0.40
N SER A 92 -8.23 -16.08 -0.59
CA SER A 92 -7.24 -16.26 0.48
C SER A 92 -6.36 -15.03 0.74
N VAL A 93 -6.56 -13.95 -0.01
CA VAL A 93 -5.71 -12.75 0.05
C VAL A 93 -6.32 -11.74 1.02
N GLU A 94 -5.54 -11.37 2.03
CA GLU A 94 -5.90 -10.32 2.97
C GLU A 94 -5.65 -8.95 2.33
N VAL A 95 -6.63 -8.05 2.39
CA VAL A 95 -6.48 -6.66 1.93
C VAL A 95 -6.45 -5.76 3.17
N LEU A 96 -5.34 -5.05 3.38
CA LEU A 96 -5.23 -4.09 4.47
C LEU A 96 -6.16 -2.89 4.24
N PRO A 97 -6.67 -2.28 5.32
CA PRO A 97 -7.48 -1.08 5.19
C PRO A 97 -6.61 0.10 4.71
N PRO A 98 -7.25 1.17 4.20
CA PRO A 98 -6.58 2.44 3.90
C PRO A 98 -5.76 2.98 5.06
N LEU A 99 -4.76 3.79 4.75
CA LEU A 99 -3.79 4.28 5.72
C LEU A 99 -4.42 5.06 6.88
N LEU A 100 -5.47 5.85 6.65
CA LEU A 100 -6.14 6.60 7.73
C LEU A 100 -6.95 5.72 8.69
N ASP A 101 -7.32 4.51 8.27
CA ASP A 101 -8.05 3.57 9.12
C ASP A 101 -7.10 2.76 10.02
N LEU A 102 -5.77 2.87 9.79
CA LEU A 102 -4.75 2.27 10.63
C LEU A 102 -4.45 3.21 11.81
N PRO A 103 -4.73 2.81 13.07
CA PRO A 103 -4.61 3.70 14.23
C PRO A 103 -3.24 4.37 14.35
N THR A 104 -2.16 3.61 14.16
CA THR A 104 -0.79 4.12 14.26
C THR A 104 -0.48 5.17 13.19
N VAL A 105 -1.06 5.05 12.00
CA VAL A 105 -0.86 6.02 10.92
C VAL A 105 -1.70 7.27 11.16
N HIS A 106 -2.95 7.09 11.61
CA HIS A 106 -3.82 8.18 11.99
C HIS A 106 -3.20 9.05 13.10
N GLU A 107 -2.74 8.44 14.18
CA GLU A 107 -2.08 9.13 15.30
C GLU A 107 -0.83 9.89 14.85
N PHE A 108 0.01 9.27 14.01
CA PHE A 108 1.19 9.93 13.46
C PHE A 108 0.84 11.17 12.64
N LEU A 109 -0.21 11.09 11.80
CA LEU A 109 -0.64 12.21 10.99
C LEU A 109 -1.20 13.34 11.84
N LEU A 110 -2.02 13.03 12.85
CA LEU A 110 -2.52 14.03 13.80
C LEU A 110 -1.37 14.74 14.52
N ALA A 111 -0.42 13.99 15.09
CA ALA A 111 0.75 14.58 15.76
C ALA A 111 1.59 15.44 14.80
N SER A 112 1.72 15.03 13.53
CA SER A 112 2.44 15.80 12.51
C SER A 112 1.72 17.10 12.15
N LEU A 113 0.38 17.09 12.13
CA LEU A 113 -0.44 18.27 11.87
C LEU A 113 -0.44 19.25 13.04
N GLU A 114 -0.49 18.76 14.28
CA GLU A 114 -0.41 19.59 15.49
C GLU A 114 0.94 20.29 15.64
N ALA A 115 2.00 19.74 15.05
CA ALA A 115 3.35 20.31 15.07
C ALA A 115 3.63 21.31 13.93
N LEU A 116 2.64 21.61 13.07
CA LEU A 116 2.80 22.61 12.01
C LEU A 116 2.89 24.03 12.62
N PRO A 117 3.75 24.90 12.07
CA PRO A 117 3.96 26.27 12.56
C PRO A 117 2.77 27.20 12.29
#